data_AF-A0A419F7A8-F1
#
_entry.id   AF-A0A419F7A8-F1
#
_cell.length_a   1.000
_cell.length_b   1.000
_cell.length_c   1.000
_cell.angle_alpha   90.00
_cell.angle_beta   90.00
_cell.angle_gamma   90.00
#
_symmetry.space_group_name_H-M   'P 1'
#
loop_
_entity.id
_entity.type
_entity.pdbx_description
1 polymer ?
#
loop_
_entity_poly.entity_id
_entity_poly.type
_entity_poly.pdbx_seq_one_letter_code
_entity_poly.pdbx_strand_id
1 'polypeptide(L)' 'IYHAWEPYQFENWKSYDTSIPGMIKWLDLAAGYGHLNYYRWNWCTQPIDRAVTVEVKKA' A
#
# COMPACT_ATOMS: atom_id res chain seq x y z
N ILE A 1 9.60 -5.41 -8.47
CA ILE A 1 10.41 -4.89 -7.34
C ILE A 1 10.21 -5.82 -6.15
N TYR A 2 11.28 -6.18 -5.42
CA TYR A 2 11.15 -6.95 -4.18
C TYR A 2 10.76 -6.03 -3.02
N HIS A 3 9.89 -6.53 -2.14
CA HIS A 3 9.27 -5.73 -1.08
C HIS A 3 10.29 -5.23 -0.03
N ALA A 4 10.07 -4.00 0.45
CA ALA A 4 10.76 -3.37 1.58
C ALA A 4 12.29 -3.43 1.53
N TRP A 5 12.88 -3.04 0.41
CA TRP A 5 14.28 -2.65 0.46
C TRP A 5 14.44 -1.35 1.25
N GLU A 6 15.55 -1.23 1.94
CA GLU A 6 15.84 -0.05 2.74
C GLU A 6 16.37 1.10 1.87
N PRO A 7 16.02 2.36 2.14
CA PRO A 7 16.42 3.50 1.31
C PRO A 7 17.93 3.61 1.09
N TYR A 8 18.72 3.30 2.12
CA TYR A 8 20.18 3.38 2.07
C TYR A 8 20.84 2.32 1.15
N GLN A 9 20.07 1.32 0.69
CA GLN A 9 20.59 0.27 -0.20
C GLN A 9 20.74 0.76 -1.65
N PHE A 10 20.21 1.94 -1.98
CA PHE A 10 20.25 2.52 -3.33
C PHE A 10 20.69 3.98 -3.32
N GLU A 11 21.25 4.43 -4.45
CA GLU A 11 21.63 5.83 -4.64
C GLU A 11 20.44 6.77 -4.46
N ASN A 12 20.71 7.95 -3.88
CA ASN A 12 19.72 8.98 -3.58
C ASN A 12 18.63 8.54 -2.59
N TRP A 13 18.91 7.55 -1.74
CA TRP A 13 18.00 7.13 -0.66
C TRP A 13 16.60 6.72 -1.18
N LYS A 14 16.57 6.02 -2.32
CA LYS A 14 15.31 5.66 -3.00
C LYS A 14 14.65 4.47 -2.30
N SER A 15 13.51 4.69 -1.67
CA SER A 15 12.63 3.63 -1.18
C SER A 15 11.73 3.08 -2.29
N TYR A 16 11.38 1.79 -2.21
CA TYR A 16 10.32 1.19 -3.01
C TYR A 16 8.98 1.89 -2.80
N ASP A 17 8.71 2.30 -1.55
CA ASP A 17 7.43 2.89 -1.15
C ASP A 17 7.14 4.21 -1.86
N THR A 18 8.15 4.87 -2.43
CA THR A 18 7.96 6.08 -3.26
C THR A 18 7.10 5.84 -4.51
N SER A 19 6.98 4.57 -4.94
CA SER A 19 6.16 4.20 -6.09
C SER A 19 4.73 3.82 -5.71
N ILE A 20 4.39 3.70 -4.42
CA ILE A 20 3.09 3.23 -3.94
C ILE A 20 2.26 4.41 -3.42
N PRO A 21 1.13 4.76 -4.04
CA PRO A 21 0.30 5.90 -3.61
C PRO A 21 -0.55 5.62 -2.36
N GLY A 22 -0.60 4.39 -1.85
CA GLY A 22 -1.33 4.05 -0.63
C GLY A 22 -2.86 4.08 -0.77
N MET A 23 -3.41 3.67 -1.92
CA MET A 23 -4.86 3.66 -2.15
C MET A 23 -5.57 2.68 -1.21
N ILE A 24 -6.76 3.08 -0.74
CA ILE A 24 -7.66 2.23 0.05
C ILE A 24 -8.87 1.80 -0.80
N LYS A 25 -9.48 0.66 -0.45
CA LYS A 25 -10.75 0.24 -1.07
C LYS A 25 -11.92 0.90 -0.34
N TRP A 26 -12.86 1.49 -1.09
CA TRP A 26 -14.06 2.10 -0.52
C TRP A 26 -14.90 1.17 0.37
N LEU A 27 -14.86 -0.14 0.11
CA LEU A 27 -15.53 -1.14 0.93
C LEU A 27 -15.05 -1.16 2.38
N ASP A 28 -13.77 -0.83 2.63
CA ASP A 28 -13.19 -0.83 3.97
C ASP A 28 -13.79 0.29 4.85
N LEU A 29 -14.50 1.25 4.26
CA LEU A 29 -15.21 2.33 4.95
C LEU A 29 -16.65 1.94 5.33
N ALA A 30 -17.16 0.79 4.89
CA ALA A 30 -18.49 0.34 5.26
C ALA A 30 -18.54 -0.03 6.74
N ALA A 31 -19.60 0.35 7.45
CA ALA A 31 -19.81 0.02 8.86
C ALA A 31 -21.31 -0.15 9.17
N GLY A 32 -21.63 -0.73 10.33
CA GLY A 32 -23.01 -0.85 10.81
C GLY A 32 -23.81 -1.98 10.15
N TYR A 33 -23.14 -2.93 9.47
CA TYR A 33 -23.80 -4.04 8.78
C TYR A 33 -23.27 -5.40 9.28
N GLY A 34 -23.98 -6.01 10.24
CA GLY A 34 -23.64 -7.34 10.76
C GLY A 34 -22.22 -7.41 11.32
N HIS A 35 -21.34 -8.16 10.65
CA HIS A 35 -19.94 -8.33 11.04
C HIS A 35 -19.01 -7.23 10.51
N LEU A 36 -19.52 -6.31 9.68
CA LEU A 36 -18.75 -5.19 9.11
C LEU A 36 -18.72 -4.03 10.10
N ASN A 37 -17.88 -4.14 11.13
CA ASN A 37 -17.68 -3.10 12.13
C ASN A 37 -16.19 -2.95 12.44
N TYR A 38 -15.73 -1.71 12.54
CA TYR A 38 -14.34 -1.42 12.83
C TYR A 38 -13.86 -2.11 14.11
N TYR A 39 -12.76 -2.83 13.99
CA TYR A 39 -11.97 -3.34 15.09
C TYR A 39 -10.50 -3.08 14.78
N ARG A 40 -9.68 -2.79 15.81
CA ARG A 40 -8.30 -2.31 15.58
C ARG A 40 -7.49 -3.19 14.62
N TRP A 41 -7.73 -4.50 14.62
CA TRP A 41 -7.04 -5.49 13.78
C TRP A 41 -7.95 -6.22 12.79
N ASN A 42 -9.24 -5.88 12.73
CA ASN A 42 -10.20 -6.51 11.83
C ASN A 42 -11.15 -5.46 11.25
N TRP A 43 -11.47 -5.56 9.97
CA TRP A 43 -12.37 -4.60 9.31
C TRP A 43 -11.91 -3.14 9.47
N CYS A 44 -10.65 -2.89 9.13
CA CYS A 44 -10.03 -1.57 9.10
C CYS A 44 -9.47 -1.29 7.70
N THR A 45 -9.24 -0.01 7.38
CA THR A 45 -8.68 0.39 6.09
C THR A 45 -7.29 -0.19 5.89
N GLN A 46 -7.06 -0.83 4.74
CA GLN A 46 -5.73 -1.33 4.37
C GLN A 46 -5.28 -0.71 3.04
N PRO A 47 -4.03 -0.21 2.96
CA PRO A 47 -3.49 0.24 1.69
C PRO A 47 -3.24 -0.95 0.76
N ILE A 48 -3.50 -0.76 -0.52
CA ILE A 48 -3.22 -1.73 -1.59
C ILE A 48 -2.01 -1.27 -2.39
N ASP A 49 -1.06 -2.18 -2.62
CA ASP A 49 0.21 -1.90 -3.30
C ASP A 49 0.45 -2.73 -4.58
N ARG A 50 -0.19 -3.90 -4.72
CA ARG A 50 0.06 -4.84 -5.84
C ARG A 50 -0.57 -4.44 -7.18
N ALA A 51 -1.59 -3.57 -7.17
CA ALA A 51 -2.27 -3.11 -8.38
C ALA A 51 -1.68 -1.81 -8.95
N VAL A 52 -0.49 -1.41 -8.49
CA VAL A 52 0.17 -0.16 -8.89
C VAL A 52 1.05 -0.41 -10.12
N THR A 53 0.74 0.29 -11.22
CA THR A 53 1.52 0.24 -12.45
C THR A 53 2.59 1.34 -12.47
N VAL A 54 3.78 1.01 -12.96
CA VAL A 54 4.89 1.95 -13.13
C VAL A 54 5.48 1.83 -14.52
N GLU A 55 6.01 2.94 -15.04
CA GLU A 55 6.87 2.91 -16.22
C GLU A 55 8.29 2.51 -15.84
N VAL A 56 8.96 1.77 -16.71
CA VAL A 56 10.34 1.32 -16.50
C VAL A 56 11.19 1.74 -17.69
N LYS A 57 12.37 2.29 -17.41
CA LYS A 57 13.39 2.60 -18.41
C LYS A 57 14.70 1.90 -18.07
N LYS A 58 15.52 1.67 -19.09
CA LYS A 58 16.90 1.21 -18.89
C LYS A 58 17.64 2.25 -18.04
N ALA A 59 18.40 1.76 -17.06
CA ALA A 59 19.30 2.57 -16.25
C ALA A 59 20.38 3.23 -17.11
#